data_AF-A0A6G1RF93-F1
#
_entry.id   AF-A0A6G1RF93-F1
#
_cell.length_a   1.000
_cell.length_b   1.000
_cell.length_c   1.000
_cell.angle_alpha   90.00
_cell.angle_beta   90.00
_cell.angle_gamma   90.00
#
_symmetry.space_group_name_H-M   'P 1'
#
loop_
_entity.id
_entity.type
_entity.pdbx_description
1 polymer ?
#
loop_
_entity_poly.entity_id
_entity_poly.type
_entity_poly.pdbx_seq_one_letter_code
_entity_poly.pdbx_strand_id
1 'polypeptide(L)'
;NINKAINEYQKNFQKPETRREFDLSDPQALKKERPARLSDDDPRCTVSGLQKFTGEDLNYDQRMKFQKEQFREWSLQQQRDWKNALADQKFADDLHDKNRIEIDQKTME
;
A
#
# COMPACT_ATOMS: atom_id res chain seq x y z
N ASN A 1 31.28 58.88 31.76
CA ASN A 1 30.47 57.68 32.05
C ASN A 1 30.29 56.79 30.81
N ILE A 2 31.35 56.65 29.99
CA ILE A 2 31.26 56.04 28.65
C ILE A 2 31.24 54.51 28.71
N ASN A 3 31.96 53.94 29.67
CA ASN A 3 32.01 52.49 29.90
C ASN A 3 30.62 51.92 30.25
N LYS A 4 29.81 52.68 31.00
CA LYS A 4 28.44 52.27 31.33
C LYS A 4 27.55 52.23 30.08
N ALA A 5 27.62 53.25 29.23
CA ALA A 5 26.87 53.30 27.97
C ALA A 5 27.31 52.20 26.99
N ILE A 6 28.62 51.90 26.91
CA ILE A 6 29.14 50.78 26.11
C ILE A 6 28.60 49.45 26.64
N ASN A 7 28.70 49.19 27.95
CA ASN A 7 28.21 47.95 28.53
C ASN A 7 26.69 47.78 28.33
N GLU A 8 25.90 48.85 28.45
CA GLU A 8 24.47 48.84 28.14
C GLU A 8 24.22 48.54 26.66
N TYR A 9 24.99 49.14 25.74
CA TYR A 9 24.88 48.85 24.32
C TYR A 9 25.22 47.40 23.99
N GLN A 10 26.33 46.87 24.51
CA GLN A 10 26.74 45.47 24.30
C GLN A 10 25.68 44.51 24.83
N LYS A 11 25.19 44.74 26.05
CA LYS A 11 24.17 43.90 26.69
C LYS A 11 22.85 43.94 25.92
N ASN A 12 22.48 45.05 25.31
CA ASN A 12 21.20 45.21 24.64
C ASN A 12 21.23 44.80 23.17
N PHE A 13 22.35 44.98 22.47
CA PHE A 13 22.43 44.86 21.01
C PHE A 13 23.47 43.86 20.49
N GLN A 14 24.29 43.26 21.34
CA GLN A 14 25.35 42.32 20.95
C GLN A 14 25.20 40.95 21.61
N LYS A 15 23.96 40.54 21.88
CA LYS A 15 23.70 39.23 22.47
C LYS A 15 23.97 38.11 21.47
N PRO A 16 24.38 36.90 21.91
CA PRO A 16 24.60 35.78 21.01
C PRO A 16 23.35 35.41 20.19
N GLU A 17 22.16 35.56 20.76
CA GLU A 17 20.90 35.19 20.12
C GLU A 17 20.50 36.12 18.97
N THR A 18 21.09 37.33 18.92
CA THR A 18 20.81 38.32 17.86
C THR A 18 21.80 38.22 16.70
N ARG A 19 22.70 37.24 16.71
CA ARG A 19 23.64 36.99 15.61
C ARG A 19 22.90 36.42 14.40
N ARG A 20 23.42 36.71 13.20
CA ARG A 20 22.81 36.27 11.93
C ARG A 20 22.83 34.74 11.79
N GLU A 21 23.87 34.12 12.32
CA GLU A 21 24.16 32.69 12.29
C GLU A 21 23.76 31.96 13.59
N PHE A 22 22.94 32.59 14.44
CA PHE A 22 22.56 31.99 15.72
C PHE A 22 21.82 30.66 15.52
N ASP A 23 21.00 30.53 14.49
CA ASP A 23 20.30 29.30 14.10
C ASP A 23 21.24 28.11 13.89
N LEU A 24 22.45 28.34 13.37
CA LEU A 24 23.48 27.31 13.17
C LEU A 24 24.23 26.96 14.47
N SER A 25 24.30 27.90 15.42
CA SER A 25 25.05 27.76 16.68
C SER A 25 24.18 27.53 17.92
N ASP A 26 22.86 27.47 17.75
CA ASP A 26 21.89 27.31 18.83
C ASP A 26 22.07 25.95 19.53
N PRO A 27 22.42 25.93 20.83
CA PRO A 27 22.59 24.67 21.57
C PRO A 27 21.33 23.81 21.65
N GLN A 28 20.15 24.39 21.38
CA GLN A 28 18.87 23.69 21.36
C GLN A 28 18.37 23.36 19.95
N ALA A 29 19.15 23.62 18.89
CA ALA A 29 18.73 23.44 17.49
C ALA A 29 18.10 22.06 17.23
N LEU A 30 18.78 20.99 17.65
CA LEU A 30 18.32 19.61 17.47
C LEU A 30 16.99 19.28 18.16
N LYS A 31 16.66 20.00 19.25
CA LYS A 31 15.38 19.82 19.95
C LYS A 31 14.24 20.57 19.27
N LYS A 32 14.57 21.64 18.55
CA LYS A 32 13.61 22.48 17.80
C LYS A 32 13.36 21.91 16.40
N GLU A 33 14.32 21.17 15.86
CA GLU A 33 14.24 20.56 14.53
C GLU A 33 13.11 19.51 14.46
N ARG A 34 12.48 19.42 13.29
CA ARG A 34 11.43 18.42 13.03
C ARG A 34 12.06 17.19 12.37
N PRO A 35 11.51 15.98 12.60
CA PRO A 35 11.91 14.79 11.84
C PRO A 35 11.84 15.01 10.32
N ALA A 36 12.75 14.33 9.62
CA ALA A 36 12.87 14.41 8.15
C ALA A 36 11.61 13.93 7.42
N ARG A 37 10.87 12.98 8.01
CA ARG A 37 9.56 12.50 7.58
C ARG A 37 8.64 12.47 8.80
N LEU A 38 7.50 13.17 8.75
CA LEU A 38 6.53 13.20 9.86
C LEU A 38 5.43 12.14 9.72
N SER A 39 5.00 11.87 8.48
CA SER A 39 4.04 10.81 8.16
C SER A 39 4.30 10.26 6.76
N ASP A 40 3.54 9.26 6.35
CA ASP A 40 3.61 8.69 5.01
C ASP A 40 3.15 9.67 3.93
N ASP A 41 2.24 10.58 4.26
CA ASP A 41 1.69 11.58 3.33
C ASP A 41 2.28 12.98 3.55
N ASP A 42 3.48 13.05 4.14
CA ASP A 42 4.17 14.32 4.36
C ASP A 42 4.50 15.02 3.02
N PRO A 43 3.90 16.19 2.73
CA PRO A 43 4.09 16.88 1.45
C PRO A 43 5.52 17.40 1.25
N ARG A 44 6.35 17.43 2.32
CA ARG A 44 7.76 17.83 2.24
C ARG A 44 8.65 16.73 1.66
N CYS A 45 8.20 15.47 1.72
CA CYS A 45 8.93 14.31 1.22
C CYS A 45 8.78 14.18 -0.31
N THR A 46 9.38 15.13 -1.04
CA THR A 46 9.46 15.10 -2.50
C THR A 46 10.41 14.00 -2.99
N VAL A 47 10.31 13.66 -4.29
CA VAL A 47 11.17 12.64 -4.92
C VAL A 47 12.65 12.98 -4.79
N SER A 48 13.05 14.25 -4.96
CA SER A 48 14.44 14.69 -4.81
C SER A 48 14.95 14.66 -3.38
N GLY A 49 14.05 14.67 -2.39
CA GLY A 49 14.41 14.62 -0.97
C GLY A 49 14.80 13.24 -0.47
N LEU A 50 14.50 12.17 -1.22
CA LEU A 50 14.86 10.78 -0.94
C LEU A 50 14.43 10.28 0.47
N GLN A 51 13.41 10.89 1.06
CA GLN A 51 12.85 10.48 2.37
C GLN A 51 11.69 9.47 2.25
N LYS A 52 11.10 9.35 1.06
CA LYS A 52 10.02 8.41 0.74
C LYS A 52 10.30 7.76 -0.59
N PHE A 53 10.23 6.43 -0.63
CA PHE A 53 10.43 5.64 -1.84
C PHE A 53 9.14 4.92 -2.20
N THR A 54 8.76 4.97 -3.48
CA THR A 54 7.53 4.32 -3.97
C THR A 54 7.57 2.80 -3.90
N GLY A 55 8.77 2.21 -3.81
CA GLY A 55 8.97 0.76 -3.71
C GLY A 55 8.79 0.16 -2.31
N GLU A 56 8.59 0.97 -1.28
CA GLU A 56 8.47 0.52 0.13
C GLU A 56 7.21 -0.35 0.35
N ASP A 57 6.17 -0.22 -0.47
CA ASP A 57 4.88 -0.93 -0.41
C ASP A 57 4.40 -1.23 1.02
N LEU A 58 4.00 -0.17 1.74
CA LEU A 58 3.41 -0.27 3.08
C LEU A 58 2.13 -1.12 3.11
N ASN A 59 1.50 -1.35 1.96
CA ASN A 59 0.25 -2.11 1.82
C ASN A 59 0.47 -3.56 1.38
N TYR A 60 1.72 -4.05 1.41
CA TYR A 60 2.09 -5.40 0.96
C TYR A 60 1.18 -6.49 1.54
N ASP A 61 0.97 -6.48 2.86
CA ASP A 61 0.19 -7.52 3.53
C ASP A 61 -1.29 -7.51 3.11
N GLN A 62 -1.87 -6.31 2.98
CA GLN A 62 -3.24 -6.14 2.51
C GLN A 62 -3.38 -6.61 1.05
N ARG A 63 -2.45 -6.20 0.18
CA ARG A 63 -2.40 -6.63 -1.21
C ARG A 63 -2.30 -8.15 -1.32
N MET A 64 -1.44 -8.78 -0.54
CA MET A 64 -1.31 -10.24 -0.51
C MET A 64 -2.58 -10.94 -0.02
N LYS A 65 -3.28 -10.37 0.97
CA LYS A 65 -4.57 -10.90 1.43
C LYS A 65 -5.61 -10.88 0.31
N PHE A 66 -5.76 -9.75 -0.38
CA PHE A 66 -6.72 -9.63 -1.49
C PHE A 66 -6.39 -10.58 -2.63
N GLN A 67 -5.10 -10.72 -3.00
CA GLN A 67 -4.68 -11.66 -4.05
C GLN A 67 -5.03 -13.11 -3.70
N LYS A 68 -4.81 -13.53 -2.44
CA LYS A 68 -5.17 -14.88 -1.98
C LYS A 68 -6.68 -15.12 -2.02
N GLU A 69 -7.47 -14.12 -1.64
CA GLU A 69 -8.93 -14.20 -1.66
C GLU A 69 -9.46 -14.29 -3.10
N GLN A 70 -8.96 -13.46 -4.02
CA GLN A 70 -9.28 -13.53 -5.45
C GLN A 70 -8.96 -14.92 -6.03
N PHE A 71 -7.75 -15.42 -5.75
CA PHE A 71 -7.35 -16.74 -6.23
C PHE A 71 -8.25 -17.86 -5.70
N ARG A 72 -8.64 -17.79 -4.42
CA ARG A 72 -9.57 -18.75 -3.81
C ARG A 72 -10.91 -18.74 -4.53
N GLU A 73 -11.52 -17.57 -4.72
CA GLU A 73 -12.85 -17.48 -5.36
C GLU A 73 -12.81 -17.95 -6.81
N TRP A 74 -11.77 -17.60 -7.58
CA TRP A 74 -11.58 -18.12 -8.93
C TRP A 74 -11.44 -19.64 -8.97
N SER A 75 -10.66 -20.21 -8.04
CA SER A 75 -10.48 -21.66 -7.95
C SER A 75 -11.79 -22.38 -7.65
N LEU A 76 -12.60 -21.81 -6.74
CA LEU A 76 -13.91 -22.37 -6.40
C LEU A 76 -14.90 -22.28 -7.57
N GLN A 77 -14.89 -21.15 -8.29
CA GLN A 77 -15.73 -20.99 -9.47
C GLN A 77 -15.38 -22.02 -10.55
N GLN A 78 -14.10 -22.17 -10.87
CA GLN A 78 -13.64 -23.14 -11.86
C GLN A 78 -14.01 -24.59 -11.47
N GLN A 79 -13.92 -24.93 -10.19
CA GLN A 79 -14.34 -26.26 -9.70
C GLN A 79 -15.85 -26.49 -9.88
N ARG A 80 -16.69 -25.45 -9.66
CA ARG A 80 -18.13 -25.54 -9.87
C ARG A 80 -18.46 -25.71 -11.34
N ASP A 81 -17.85 -24.90 -12.20
CA ASP A 81 -18.08 -24.94 -13.64
C ASP A 81 -17.67 -26.30 -14.22
N TRP A 82 -16.54 -26.85 -13.76
CA TRP A 82 -16.09 -28.18 -14.14
C TRP A 82 -17.07 -29.28 -13.70
N LYS A 83 -17.56 -29.21 -12.46
CA LYS A 83 -18.56 -30.18 -11.96
C LYS A 83 -19.87 -30.11 -12.73
N ASN A 84 -20.33 -28.91 -13.07
CA ASN A 84 -21.55 -28.71 -13.85
C ASN A 84 -21.39 -29.28 -15.26
N ALA A 85 -20.30 -28.93 -15.95
CA ALA A 85 -20.01 -29.45 -17.29
C ALA A 85 -19.92 -30.99 -17.32
N LEU A 86 -19.33 -31.60 -16.28
CA LEU A 86 -19.29 -33.06 -16.16
C LEU A 86 -20.68 -33.68 -15.93
N ALA A 87 -21.54 -33.01 -15.16
CA ALA A 87 -22.91 -33.47 -14.95
C ALA A 87 -23.74 -33.38 -16.24
N ASP A 88 -23.60 -32.27 -16.97
CA ASP A 88 -24.27 -32.06 -18.26
C ASP A 88 -23.84 -33.10 -19.29
N GLN A 89 -22.54 -33.42 -19.35
CA GLN A 89 -22.01 -34.46 -20.23
C GLN A 89 -22.64 -35.83 -19.90
N LYS A 90 -22.63 -36.23 -18.62
CA LYS A 90 -23.22 -37.51 -18.20
C LYS A 90 -24.70 -37.60 -18.52
N PHE A 91 -25.44 -36.51 -18.33
CA PHE A 91 -26.86 -36.46 -18.66
C PHE A 91 -27.10 -36.63 -20.17
N ALA A 92 -26.27 -35.99 -21.00
CA ALA A 92 -26.34 -36.13 -22.46
C ALA A 92 -26.02 -37.57 -22.91
N ASP A 93 -24.99 -38.18 -22.33
CA ASP A 93 -24.61 -39.57 -22.61
C ASP A 93 -25.72 -40.55 -22.22
N ASP A 94 -26.29 -40.40 -21.01
CA ASP A 94 -27.42 -41.23 -20.53
C ASP A 94 -28.66 -41.09 -21.45
N LEU A 95 -28.95 -39.88 -21.92
CA LEU A 95 -30.07 -39.61 -22.83
C LEU A 95 -29.83 -40.27 -24.20
N HIS A 96 -28.61 -40.18 -24.71
CA HIS A 96 -28.21 -40.82 -25.95
C HIS A 96 -28.34 -42.35 -25.86
N ASP A 97 -27.87 -42.95 -24.78
CA ASP A 97 -27.96 -44.40 -24.57
C ASP A 97 -29.40 -44.89 -24.46
N LYS A 98 -30.27 -44.14 -23.75
CA LYS A 98 -31.72 -44.45 -23.70
C LYS A 98 -32.37 -44.40 -25.09
N ASN A 99 -32.06 -43.36 -25.87
CA ASN A 99 -32.59 -43.21 -27.23
C ASN A 99 -32.12 -44.35 -28.15
N ARG A 100 -30.86 -44.79 -28.03
CA ARG A 100 -30.35 -45.94 -28.77
C ARG A 100 -31.12 -47.22 -28.46
N ILE A 101 -31.34 -47.51 -27.17
CA ILE A 101 -32.10 -48.69 -26.74
C ILE A 101 -33.54 -48.64 -27.28
N GLU A 102 -34.19 -47.49 -27.25
CA GLU A 102 -35.57 -47.32 -27.76
C GLU A 102 -35.65 -47.56 -29.27
N ILE A 103 -34.68 -47.06 -30.05
CA ILE A 103 -34.59 -47.30 -31.50
C ILE A 103 -34.36 -48.78 -31.79
N ASP A 104 -33.45 -49.43 -31.07
CA ASP A 104 -33.17 -50.86 -31.24
C ASP A 104 -34.42 -51.70 -30.95
N GLN A 105 -35.19 -51.37 -29.91
CA GLN A 105 -36.46 -52.03 -29.59
C GLN A 105 -37.49 -51.88 -30.71
N LYS A 106 -37.69 -50.64 -31.21
CA LYS A 106 -38.62 -50.35 -32.31
C LYS A 106 -38.25 -51.03 -33.62
N THR A 107 -36.98 -51.35 -33.82
CA THR A 107 -36.50 -52.04 -35.04
C THR A 107 -36.74 -53.55 -34.97
N MET A 108 -36.92 -54.12 -33.77
CA MET A 108 -37.21 -55.54 -33.57
C MET A 108 -38.71 -55.88 -33.55
N GLU A 109 -39.59 -54.88 -33.42
CA GLU A 109 -41.05 -55.00 -33.60
C GLU A 109 -41.43 -55.01 -35.09
#